data_AF-A0A1C6C8A8-F1
#
_entry.id   AF-A0A1C6C8A8-F1
#
_cell.length_a   1.000
_cell.length_b   1.000
_cell.length_c   1.000
_cell.angle_alpha   90.00
_cell.angle_beta   90.00
_cell.angle_gamma   90.00
#
_symmetry.space_group_name_H-M   'P 1'
#
loop_
_entity.id
_entity.type
_entity.pdbx_description
1 polymer ?
#
loop_
_entity_poly.entity_id
_entity_poly.type
_entity_poly.pdbx_seq_one_letter_code
_entity_poly.pdbx_strand_id
1 'polypeptide(L)'
;MNGAEKKKATPADKAVNAIIVLIILVFVAVGVYATYGKISEGVTNKEIESGKAEATVEYLANQAGQSVEDYLAQYGLTLGDTIKAKTTESEMLDNMTIENYAKYNGQEADSFLQGMSDSVTKDTVWKDLMAMPVSQVIDADALAQVKKQYQIGDDEISDSTTYEEFQKVLYQKASAASQAAQATDAPTAETTETPAE
;
A
#
# COMPACT_ATOMS: atom_id res chain seq x y z
N MET A 1 30.16 -5.82 -26.35
CA MET A 1 29.05 -4.91 -26.01
C MET A 1 27.77 -5.58 -26.47
N ASN A 2 27.06 -6.29 -25.57
CA ASN A 2 25.74 -6.83 -25.88
C ASN A 2 24.72 -5.93 -25.22
N GLY A 3 24.16 -5.00 -26.01
CA GLY A 3 23.01 -4.21 -25.62
C GLY A 3 21.80 -5.12 -25.55
N ALA A 4 21.38 -5.47 -24.34
CA ALA A 4 20.06 -6.05 -24.12
C ALA A 4 19.03 -4.94 -24.42
N GLU A 5 18.45 -4.96 -25.61
CA GLU A 5 17.23 -4.21 -25.90
C GLU A 5 16.18 -4.67 -24.88
N LYS A 6 15.83 -3.79 -23.93
CA LYS A 6 14.70 -4.02 -23.02
C LYS A 6 13.47 -4.22 -23.91
N LYS A 7 12.92 -5.44 -23.95
CA LYS A 7 11.63 -5.71 -24.60
C LYS A 7 10.61 -4.69 -24.09
N LYS A 8 10.00 -3.91 -24.98
CA LYS A 8 8.86 -3.05 -24.63
C LYS A 8 7.78 -3.93 -24.00
N ALA A 9 7.39 -3.62 -22.77
CA ALA A 9 6.30 -4.30 -22.08
C ALA A 9 5.02 -4.17 -22.92
N THR A 10 4.30 -5.28 -23.12
CA THR A 10 3.01 -5.26 -23.80
C THR A 10 1.93 -4.66 -22.89
N PRO A 11 0.78 -4.22 -23.43
CA PRO A 11 -0.34 -3.72 -22.61
C PRO A 11 -0.83 -4.74 -21.56
N ALA A 12 -0.71 -6.03 -21.85
CA ALA A 12 -1.00 -7.10 -20.90
C ALA A 12 0.06 -7.19 -19.79
N ASP A 13 1.35 -7.05 -20.12
CA ASP A 13 2.44 -7.04 -19.13
C ASP A 13 2.32 -5.82 -18.20
N LYS A 14 1.95 -4.65 -18.74
CA LYS A 14 1.69 -3.44 -17.95
C LYS A 14 0.53 -3.60 -16.98
N ALA A 15 -0.57 -4.22 -17.42
CA ALA A 15 -1.73 -4.41 -16.56
C ALA A 15 -1.47 -5.45 -15.47
N VAL A 16 -0.77 -6.54 -15.77
CA VAL A 16 -0.34 -7.52 -14.75
C VAL A 16 0.61 -6.86 -13.75
N ASN A 17 1.55 -6.03 -14.19
CA ASN A 17 2.43 -5.27 -13.31
C ASN A 17 1.65 -4.26 -12.45
N ALA A 18 0.66 -3.56 -13.01
CA ALA A 18 -0.22 -2.66 -12.27
C ALA A 18 -1.03 -3.38 -11.19
N ILE A 19 -1.60 -4.55 -11.52
CA ILE A 19 -2.30 -5.40 -10.57
C ILE A 19 -1.35 -5.87 -9.45
N ILE A 20 -0.13 -6.29 -9.78
CA ILE A 20 0.88 -6.72 -8.80
C ILE A 20 1.27 -5.56 -7.88
N VAL A 21 1.53 -4.36 -8.42
CA VAL A 21 1.85 -3.16 -7.62
C VAL A 21 0.69 -2.76 -6.72
N LEU A 22 -0.54 -2.79 -7.23
CA LEU A 22 -1.74 -2.48 -6.46
C LEU A 22 -1.95 -3.48 -5.31
N ILE A 23 -1.70 -4.76 -5.55
CA ILE A 23 -1.71 -5.78 -4.50
C ILE A 23 -0.61 -5.51 -3.48
N ILE A 24 0.62 -5.24 -3.90
CA ILE A 24 1.74 -4.90 -3.00
C ILE A 24 1.37 -3.71 -2.12
N LEU A 25 0.81 -2.65 -2.69
CA LEU A 25 0.38 -1.46 -1.94
C LEU A 25 -0.67 -1.75 -0.88
N VAL A 26 -1.68 -2.52 -1.27
CA VAL A 26 -2.78 -2.90 -0.38
C VAL A 26 -2.27 -3.79 0.76
N PHE A 27 -1.30 -4.66 0.53
CA PHE A 27 -0.76 -5.56 1.56
C PHE A 27 0.39 -4.96 2.39
N VAL A 28 1.17 -4.02 1.86
CA VAL A 28 2.20 -3.29 2.63
C VAL A 28 1.56 -2.41 3.71
N ALA A 29 0.39 -1.81 3.42
CA ALA A 29 -0.41 -1.09 4.41
C ALA A 29 -0.92 -1.99 5.57
N VAL A 30 -0.96 -3.31 5.39
CA VAL A 30 -1.39 -4.30 6.41
C VAL A 30 -0.20 -5.02 7.07
N GLY A 31 0.98 -5.01 6.44
CA GLY A 31 2.08 -5.95 6.73
C GLY A 31 3.12 -5.52 7.78
N VAL A 32 3.11 -4.29 8.30
CA VAL A 32 4.19 -3.81 9.20
C VAL A 32 3.92 -4.10 10.70
N TYR A 33 2.75 -4.61 11.08
CA TYR A 33 2.40 -4.74 12.51
C TYR A 33 3.01 -5.95 13.24
N ALA A 34 3.66 -6.89 12.56
CA ALA A 34 3.96 -8.20 13.16
C ALA A 34 5.38 -8.38 13.73
N THR A 35 6.32 -7.45 13.53
CA THR A 35 7.72 -7.70 13.95
C THR A 35 8.39 -6.52 14.63
N TYR A 36 7.89 -6.05 15.78
CA TYR A 36 8.77 -5.31 16.69
C TYR A 36 8.54 -5.68 18.15
N GLY A 37 9.39 -6.58 18.62
CA GLY A 37 9.54 -6.93 20.02
C GLY A 37 10.58 -6.08 20.71
N LYS A 38 10.11 -5.36 21.75
CA LYS A 38 10.81 -4.79 22.91
C LYS A 38 11.75 -3.59 22.68
N ILE A 39 11.43 -2.46 23.30
CA ILE A 39 12.08 -1.95 24.53
C ILE A 39 11.21 -0.82 25.14
N SER A 40 11.06 -0.88 26.46
CA SER A 40 10.19 -0.06 27.30
C SER A 40 10.67 1.37 27.52
N GLU A 41 9.77 2.36 27.36
CA GLU A 41 9.59 3.50 28.28
C GLU A 41 8.27 4.24 27.96
N GLY A 42 7.43 4.49 28.97
CA GLY A 42 6.25 5.37 28.90
C GLY A 42 4.89 4.73 28.60
N VAL A 43 3.81 5.29 29.21
CA VAL A 43 2.42 4.84 29.04
C VAL A 43 1.95 4.93 27.58
N THR A 44 2.38 5.97 26.86
CA THR A 44 2.06 6.20 25.43
C THR A 44 2.68 5.15 24.51
N ASN A 45 3.93 4.73 24.76
CA ASN A 45 4.61 3.73 23.93
C ASN A 45 3.96 2.35 24.09
N LYS A 46 3.43 2.03 25.27
CA LYS A 46 2.71 0.78 25.51
C LYS A 46 1.40 0.71 24.73
N GLU A 47 0.75 1.86 24.49
CA GLU A 47 -0.43 1.94 23.64
C GLU A 47 -0.05 1.73 22.16
N ILE A 48 1.07 2.29 21.71
CA ILE A 48 1.63 2.07 20.35
C ILE A 48 2.01 0.59 20.15
N GLU A 49 2.80 0.02 21.06
CA GLU A 49 3.19 -1.41 21.03
C GLU A 49 1.98 -2.35 21.09
N SER A 50 0.88 -1.93 21.73
CA SER A 50 -0.36 -2.70 21.81
C SER A 50 -1.31 -2.48 20.61
N GLY A 51 -0.94 -1.61 19.67
CA GLY A 51 -1.75 -1.25 18.51
C GLY A 51 -2.94 -0.33 18.79
N LYS A 52 -2.97 0.32 19.95
CA LYS A 52 -4.02 1.27 20.38
C LYS A 52 -3.71 2.72 19.99
N ALA A 53 -2.46 3.03 19.70
CA ALA A 53 -2.01 4.34 19.26
C ALA A 53 -1.07 4.20 18.07
N GLU A 54 -1.04 5.21 17.21
CA GLU A 54 -0.15 5.23 16.06
C GLU A 54 1.28 5.59 16.50
N ALA A 55 2.28 4.99 15.86
CA ALA A 55 3.67 5.35 16.12
C ALA A 55 3.93 6.81 15.75
N THR A 56 4.87 7.44 16.45
CA THR A 56 5.32 8.81 16.13
C THR A 56 6.73 8.78 15.58
N VAL A 57 7.14 9.84 14.88
CA VAL A 57 8.51 9.97 14.37
C VAL A 57 9.55 9.81 15.49
N GLU A 58 9.31 10.40 16.67
CA GLU A 58 10.17 10.26 17.85
C GLU A 58 10.29 8.81 18.30
N TYR A 59 9.17 8.08 18.34
CA TYR A 59 9.17 6.66 18.68
C TYR A 59 10.00 5.84 17.68
N LEU A 60 9.77 6.04 16.38
CA LEU A 60 10.45 5.30 15.32
C LEU A 60 11.96 5.62 15.27
N ALA A 61 12.35 6.88 15.46
CA ALA A 61 13.75 7.29 15.52
C ALA A 61 14.48 6.67 16.73
N ASN A 62 13.84 6.70 17.91
CA ASN A 62 14.38 6.06 19.11
C ASN A 62 14.56 4.55 18.93
N GLN A 63 13.60 3.90 18.28
CA GLN A 63 13.65 2.48 17.95
C GLN A 63 14.78 2.15 16.97
N ALA A 64 15.04 3.02 16.01
CA ALA A 64 16.17 2.91 15.08
C ALA A 64 17.53 3.26 15.73
N GLY A 65 17.53 3.77 16.97
CA GLY A 65 18.73 4.25 17.65
C GLY A 65 19.32 5.51 17.01
N GLN A 66 18.48 6.30 16.34
CA GLN A 66 18.85 7.52 15.61
C GLN A 66 18.23 8.76 16.26
N SER A 67 18.78 9.93 15.96
CA SER A 67 18.08 11.19 16.26
C SER A 67 16.87 11.34 15.35
N VAL A 68 15.86 12.11 15.76
CA VAL A 68 14.67 12.40 14.94
C VAL A 68 15.06 13.02 13.60
N GLU A 69 16.04 13.92 13.60
CA GLU A 69 16.50 14.60 12.40
C GLU A 69 17.20 13.64 11.43
N ASP A 70 18.09 12.77 11.92
CA ASP A 70 18.78 11.77 11.10
C ASP A 70 17.78 10.74 10.53
N TYR A 71 16.82 10.32 11.36
CA TYR A 71 15.77 9.39 10.96
C TYR A 71 14.89 9.96 9.86
N LEU A 72 14.51 11.24 9.92
CA LEU A 72 13.73 11.89 8.87
C LEU A 72 14.57 12.14 7.60
N ALA A 73 15.82 12.57 7.76
CA ALA A 73 16.70 12.91 6.65
C ALA A 73 16.95 11.72 5.71
N GLN A 74 16.98 10.49 6.23
CA GLN A 74 17.15 9.29 5.39
C GLN A 74 15.97 9.03 4.44
N TYR A 75 14.81 9.66 4.72
CA TYR A 75 13.59 9.62 3.90
C TYR A 75 13.30 10.97 3.24
N GLY A 76 14.30 11.86 3.15
CA GLY A 76 14.16 13.16 2.50
C GLY A 76 13.29 14.16 3.27
N LEU A 77 12.98 13.89 4.53
CA LEU A 77 12.15 14.74 5.37
C LEU A 77 13.00 15.56 6.34
N THR A 78 12.45 16.68 6.80
CA THR A 78 13.07 17.54 7.81
C THR A 78 12.03 18.01 8.82
N LEU A 79 12.47 18.32 10.04
CA LEU A 79 11.60 18.95 11.03
C LEU A 79 11.21 20.37 10.57
N GLY A 80 9.96 20.73 10.77
CA GLY A 80 9.41 22.03 10.40
C GLY A 80 7.96 22.21 10.86
N ASP A 81 7.22 23.04 10.15
CA ASP A 81 5.81 23.31 10.50
C ASP A 81 4.90 22.09 10.27
N THR A 82 5.19 21.31 9.22
CA THR A 82 4.43 20.12 8.83
C THR A 82 4.86 18.87 9.59
N ILE A 83 6.17 18.59 9.67
CA ILE A 83 6.72 17.41 10.34
C ILE A 83 7.38 17.81 11.65
N LYS A 84 6.91 17.23 12.75
CA LYS A 84 7.41 17.42 14.11
C LYS A 84 7.78 16.07 14.71
N ALA A 85 8.54 16.06 15.80
CA ALA A 85 8.89 14.81 16.50
C ALA A 85 7.66 13.97 16.89
N LYS A 86 6.53 14.63 17.21
CA LYS A 86 5.27 13.99 17.59
C LYS A 86 4.30 13.75 16.43
N THR A 87 4.68 14.07 15.20
CA THR A 87 3.91 13.72 14.00
C THR A 87 3.76 12.20 13.94
N THR A 88 2.58 11.72 13.53
CA THR A 88 2.33 10.28 13.44
C THR A 88 3.05 9.66 12.24
N GLU A 89 3.19 8.34 12.23
CA GLU A 89 3.78 7.60 11.12
C GLU A 89 3.02 7.86 9.81
N SER A 90 1.69 7.79 9.78
CA SER A 90 0.89 8.09 8.60
C SER A 90 1.09 9.52 8.12
N GLU A 91 1.10 10.50 9.03
CA GLU A 91 1.37 11.89 8.65
C GLU A 91 2.79 12.06 8.10
N MET A 92 3.77 11.31 8.62
CA MET A 92 5.13 11.29 8.07
C MET A 92 5.14 10.67 6.66
N LEU A 93 4.50 9.52 6.48
CA LEU A 93 4.41 8.81 5.20
C LEU A 93 3.73 9.66 4.13
N ASP A 94 2.67 10.39 4.48
CA ASP A 94 1.96 11.33 3.61
C ASP A 94 2.88 12.39 2.98
N ASN A 95 3.95 12.76 3.66
CA ASN A 95 4.89 13.77 3.19
C ASN A 95 6.12 13.18 2.49
N MET A 96 6.27 11.86 2.45
CA MET A 96 7.35 11.22 1.70
C MET A 96 7.09 11.25 0.20
N THR A 97 8.16 11.33 -0.59
CA THR A 97 8.08 11.02 -2.02
C THR A 97 7.89 9.51 -2.22
N ILE A 98 7.43 9.08 -3.39
CA ILE A 98 7.30 7.66 -3.76
C ILE A 98 8.63 6.90 -3.57
N GLU A 99 9.76 7.53 -3.90
CA GLU A 99 11.07 6.91 -3.67
C GLU A 99 11.34 6.63 -2.20
N ASN A 100 11.07 7.62 -1.34
CA ASN A 100 11.30 7.49 0.09
C ASN A 100 10.28 6.56 0.76
N TYR A 101 9.03 6.57 0.30
CA TYR A 101 8.00 5.63 0.72
C TYR A 101 8.34 4.19 0.35
N ALA A 102 8.82 3.96 -0.88
CA ALA A 102 9.27 2.64 -1.31
C ALA A 102 10.45 2.17 -0.45
N LYS A 103 11.44 3.05 -0.23
CA LYS A 103 12.60 2.79 0.62
C LYS A 103 12.20 2.45 2.06
N TYR A 104 11.24 3.19 2.64
CA TYR A 104 10.69 2.93 3.97
C TYR A 104 10.17 1.49 4.10
N ASN A 105 9.51 1.00 3.06
CA ASN A 105 8.94 -0.35 2.99
C ASN A 105 9.93 -1.41 2.48
N GLY A 106 11.22 -1.09 2.34
CA GLY A 106 12.24 -2.01 1.85
C GLY A 106 12.08 -2.39 0.37
N GLN A 107 11.47 -1.50 -0.43
CA GLN A 107 11.20 -1.70 -1.85
C GLN A 107 11.93 -0.70 -2.74
N GLU A 108 12.14 -1.10 -3.99
CA GLU A 108 12.68 -0.22 -5.03
C GLU A 108 11.56 0.59 -5.70
N ALA A 109 11.74 1.90 -5.81
CA ALA A 109 10.76 2.81 -6.42
C ALA A 109 10.41 2.42 -7.88
N ASP A 110 11.38 1.89 -8.64
CA ASP A 110 11.14 1.45 -10.02
C ASP A 110 10.18 0.25 -10.10
N SER A 111 10.08 -0.56 -9.05
CA SER A 111 9.08 -1.63 -8.96
C SER A 111 7.68 -1.06 -8.74
N PHE A 112 7.59 0.02 -7.97
CA PHE A 112 6.36 0.74 -7.71
C PHE A 112 5.77 1.40 -8.97
N LEU A 113 6.63 2.07 -9.74
CA LEU A 113 6.21 2.85 -10.90
C LEU A 113 5.85 2.00 -12.12
N GLN A 114 6.27 0.72 -12.18
CA GLN A 114 5.97 -0.16 -13.30
C GLN A 114 4.46 -0.38 -13.56
N GLY A 115 3.64 -0.15 -12.54
CA GLY A 115 2.19 -0.27 -12.60
C GLY A 115 1.44 1.06 -12.73
N MET A 116 2.17 2.18 -12.74
CA MET A 116 1.61 3.52 -12.74
C MET A 116 1.79 4.18 -14.10
N SER A 117 1.00 5.22 -14.37
CA SER A 117 1.19 6.04 -15.55
C SER A 117 2.47 6.86 -15.46
N ASP A 118 2.91 7.38 -16.60
CA ASP A 118 4.11 8.25 -16.68
C ASP A 118 3.97 9.58 -15.92
N SER A 119 2.76 9.95 -15.49
CA SER A 119 2.55 11.17 -14.68
C SER A 119 2.99 11.00 -13.23
N VAL A 120 3.14 9.76 -12.77
CA VAL A 120 3.62 9.44 -11.44
C VAL A 120 5.11 9.15 -11.51
N THR A 121 5.89 9.93 -10.76
CA THR A 121 7.35 9.82 -10.72
C THR A 121 7.84 9.52 -9.31
N LYS A 122 9.13 9.19 -9.19
CA LYS A 122 9.82 8.97 -7.90
C LYS A 122 9.70 10.14 -6.92
N ASP A 123 9.58 11.36 -7.46
CA ASP A 123 9.48 12.61 -6.71
C ASP A 123 8.05 12.98 -6.31
N THR A 124 7.04 12.23 -6.78
CA THR A 124 5.64 12.47 -6.41
C THR A 124 5.46 12.24 -4.92
N VAL A 125 4.86 13.19 -4.22
CA VAL A 125 4.57 13.05 -2.78
C VAL A 125 3.41 12.08 -2.59
N TRP A 126 3.49 11.23 -1.56
CA TRP A 126 2.51 10.18 -1.27
C TRP A 126 1.09 10.72 -1.14
N LYS A 127 0.91 11.79 -0.36
CA LYS A 127 -0.37 12.46 -0.21
C LYS A 127 -0.92 13.03 -1.52
N ASP A 128 -0.04 13.59 -2.35
CA ASP A 128 -0.45 14.14 -3.64
C ASP A 128 -0.89 13.01 -4.57
N LEU A 129 -0.17 11.87 -4.59
CA LEU A 129 -0.58 10.66 -5.28
C LEU A 129 -1.97 10.18 -4.85
N MET A 130 -2.25 10.14 -3.54
CA MET A 130 -3.57 9.73 -3.01
C MET A 130 -4.70 10.64 -3.50
N ALA A 131 -4.43 11.94 -3.63
CA ALA A 131 -5.40 12.93 -4.10
C ALA A 131 -5.53 12.98 -5.64
N MET A 132 -4.60 12.38 -6.39
CA MET A 132 -4.66 12.38 -7.85
C MET A 132 -5.85 11.55 -8.37
N PRO A 133 -6.49 11.96 -9.49
CA PRO A 133 -7.48 11.14 -10.17
C PRO A 133 -6.88 9.80 -10.60
N VAL A 134 -7.64 8.71 -10.45
CA VAL A 134 -7.19 7.36 -10.84
C VAL A 134 -6.80 7.28 -12.33
N SER A 135 -7.45 8.05 -13.19
CA SER A 135 -7.12 8.16 -14.62
C SER A 135 -5.76 8.80 -14.89
N GLN A 136 -5.23 9.57 -13.94
CA GLN A 136 -3.87 10.08 -13.98
C GLN A 136 -2.91 9.08 -13.35
N VAL A 137 -3.30 8.28 -12.37
CA VAL A 137 -2.38 7.35 -11.70
C VAL A 137 -2.20 6.03 -12.45
N ILE A 138 -3.26 5.51 -13.08
CA ILE A 138 -3.29 4.20 -13.74
C ILE A 138 -3.71 4.38 -15.20
N ASP A 139 -2.98 3.74 -16.12
CA ASP A 139 -3.35 3.69 -17.54
C ASP A 139 -4.76 3.08 -17.73
N ALA A 140 -5.57 3.63 -18.64
CA ALA A 140 -6.96 3.20 -18.85
C ALA A 140 -7.11 1.69 -19.11
N ASP A 141 -6.21 1.09 -19.89
CA ASP A 141 -6.21 -0.36 -20.15
C ASP A 141 -5.94 -1.19 -18.89
N ALA A 142 -5.05 -0.71 -18.01
CA ALA A 142 -4.75 -1.36 -16.75
C ALA A 142 -5.91 -1.20 -15.76
N LEU A 143 -6.50 0.00 -15.69
CA LEU A 143 -7.68 0.28 -14.86
C LEU A 143 -8.87 -0.61 -15.27
N ALA A 144 -9.13 -0.77 -16.57
CA ALA A 144 -10.19 -1.64 -17.08
C ALA A 144 -9.96 -3.12 -16.68
N GLN A 145 -8.71 -3.59 -16.69
CA GLN A 145 -8.37 -4.94 -16.26
C GLN A 145 -8.55 -5.14 -14.76
N VAL A 146 -8.13 -4.16 -13.94
CA VAL A 146 -8.35 -4.19 -12.49
C VAL A 146 -9.84 -4.22 -12.17
N LYS A 147 -10.64 -3.34 -12.81
CA LYS A 147 -12.10 -3.31 -12.65
C LYS A 147 -12.72 -4.67 -12.98
N LYS A 148 -12.32 -5.27 -14.10
CA LYS A 148 -12.79 -6.60 -14.52
C LYS A 148 -12.41 -7.70 -13.54
N GLN A 149 -11.17 -7.71 -13.05
CA GLN A 149 -10.68 -8.73 -12.13
C GLN A 149 -11.39 -8.70 -10.78
N TYR A 150 -11.62 -7.51 -10.23
CA TYR A 150 -12.23 -7.32 -8.91
C TYR A 150 -13.75 -7.06 -8.97
N GLN A 151 -14.36 -7.21 -10.14
CA GLN A 151 -15.79 -7.01 -10.35
C GLN A 151 -16.26 -5.63 -9.83
N ILE A 152 -15.47 -4.60 -10.13
CA ILE A 152 -15.80 -3.20 -9.84
C ILE A 152 -16.66 -2.69 -10.99
N GLY A 153 -17.88 -2.24 -10.68
CA GLY A 153 -18.79 -1.63 -11.64
C GLY A 153 -18.27 -0.29 -12.18
N ASP A 154 -18.66 0.06 -13.40
CA ASP A 154 -18.30 1.35 -14.00
C ASP A 154 -18.95 2.54 -13.30
N ASP A 155 -20.04 2.31 -12.57
CA ASP A 155 -20.72 3.27 -11.71
C ASP A 155 -20.06 3.43 -10.32
N GLU A 156 -19.24 2.46 -9.89
CA GLU A 156 -18.55 2.52 -8.60
C GLU A 156 -17.31 3.42 -8.64
N ILE A 157 -16.64 3.52 -9.79
CA ILE A 157 -15.40 4.30 -9.96
C ILE A 157 -15.42 5.03 -11.30
N SER A 158 -15.28 6.36 -11.22
CA SER A 158 -15.14 7.26 -12.37
C SER A 158 -13.68 7.64 -12.63
N ASP A 159 -13.40 8.22 -13.79
CA ASP A 159 -12.05 8.71 -14.13
C ASP A 159 -11.55 9.82 -13.20
N SER A 160 -12.45 10.56 -12.55
CA SER A 160 -12.14 11.61 -11.57
C SER A 160 -12.13 11.12 -10.13
N THR A 161 -12.45 9.84 -9.88
CA THR A 161 -12.33 9.24 -8.54
C THR A 161 -10.88 9.32 -8.11
N THR A 162 -10.64 9.74 -6.87
CA THR A 162 -9.27 9.86 -6.34
C THR A 162 -8.63 8.48 -6.22
N TYR A 163 -7.30 8.43 -6.28
CA TYR A 163 -6.58 7.17 -6.12
C TYR A 163 -6.82 6.55 -4.74
N GLU A 164 -6.97 7.38 -3.69
CA GLU A 164 -7.35 6.92 -2.34
C GLU A 164 -8.71 6.20 -2.32
N GLU A 165 -9.74 6.80 -2.92
CA GLU A 165 -11.08 6.19 -3.01
C GLU A 165 -11.03 4.89 -3.83
N PHE A 166 -10.28 4.90 -4.94
CA PHE A 166 -10.04 3.71 -5.74
C PHE A 166 -9.40 2.57 -4.93
N GLN A 167 -8.36 2.86 -4.14
CA GLN A 167 -7.71 1.87 -3.28
C GLN A 167 -8.67 1.31 -2.22
N LYS A 168 -9.54 2.14 -1.63
CA LYS A 168 -10.56 1.69 -0.67
C LYS A 168 -11.55 0.72 -1.30
N VAL A 169 -12.08 1.04 -2.48
CA VAL A 169 -13.00 0.15 -3.21
C VAL A 169 -12.29 -1.14 -3.60
N LEU A 170 -11.07 -1.06 -4.11
CA LEU A 170 -10.27 -2.22 -4.47
C LEU A 170 -10.03 -3.14 -3.26
N TYR A 171 -9.66 -2.59 -2.11
CA TYR A 171 -9.48 -3.35 -0.88
C TYR A 171 -10.76 -4.05 -0.44
N GLN A 172 -11.91 -3.36 -0.47
CA GLN A 172 -13.19 -3.96 -0.13
C GLN A 172 -13.52 -5.15 -1.04
N LYS A 173 -13.37 -5.01 -2.36
CA LYS A 173 -13.62 -6.09 -3.31
C LYS A 173 -12.64 -7.24 -3.16
N ALA A 174 -11.36 -6.95 -2.96
CA ALA A 174 -10.32 -7.95 -2.72
C ALA A 174 -10.62 -8.75 -1.45
N SER A 175 -10.97 -8.08 -0.35
CA SER A 175 -11.31 -8.72 0.91
C SER A 175 -12.57 -9.60 0.82
N ALA A 176 -13.58 -9.17 0.04
CA ALA A 176 -14.78 -9.97 -0.23
C ALA A 176 -14.45 -11.21 -1.08
N ALA A 177 -13.61 -11.07 -2.11
CA ALA A 177 -13.17 -12.18 -2.95
C ALA A 177 -12.35 -13.20 -2.15
N SER A 178 -11.45 -12.76 -1.27
CA SER A 178 -10.68 -13.64 -0.38
C SER A 178 -11.57 -14.38 0.61
N GLN A 179 -12.58 -13.72 1.18
CA GLN A 179 -13.55 -14.37 2.08
C GLN A 179 -14.43 -15.39 1.34
N ALA A 180 -14.86 -15.09 0.12
CA ALA A 180 -15.63 -16.01 -0.71
C ALA A 180 -14.80 -17.25 -1.09
N ALA A 181 -13.52 -17.09 -1.41
CA ALA A 181 -12.62 -18.20 -1.71
C ALA A 181 -12.37 -19.11 -0.48
N GLN A 182 -12.23 -18.52 0.72
CA GLN A 182 -12.11 -19.29 1.96
C GLN A 182 -13.40 -20.03 2.33
N ALA A 183 -14.58 -19.46 2.00
CA ALA A 183 -15.86 -20.11 2.24
C ALA A 183 -16.12 -21.31 1.30
N THR A 184 -15.53 -21.33 0.10
CA THR A 184 -15.63 -22.46 -0.84
C THR A 184 -14.67 -23.62 -0.55
N ASP A 185 -13.61 -23.39 0.25
CA ASP A 185 -12.67 -24.43 0.72
C ASP A 185 -13.03 -24.98 2.11
N ALA A 186 -14.11 -24.48 2.73
CA ALA A 186 -14.67 -25.13 3.90
C ALA A 186 -15.21 -26.50 3.48
N PRO A 187 -14.85 -27.61 4.17
CA PRO A 187 -15.37 -28.92 3.80
C PRO A 187 -16.89 -28.86 3.93
N THR A 188 -17.58 -28.99 2.80
CA THR A 188 -19.02 -29.24 2.77
C THR A 188 -19.23 -30.49 3.60
N ALA A 189 -19.73 -30.34 4.82
CA ALA A 189 -20.13 -31.48 5.62
C ALA A 189 -21.25 -32.18 4.84
N GLU A 190 -20.91 -33.26 4.13
CA GLU A 190 -21.89 -34.23 3.67
C GLU A 190 -22.59 -34.77 4.92
N THR A 191 -23.73 -34.18 5.26
CA THR A 191 -24.73 -34.83 6.09
C THR A 191 -25.24 -36.03 5.31
N THR A 192 -24.58 -37.18 5.49
CA THR A 192 -25.12 -38.48 5.13
C THR A 192 -26.31 -38.76 6.04
N GLU A 193 -27.50 -38.47 5.53
CA GLU A 193 -28.75 -38.98 6.10
C GLU A 193 -28.70 -40.51 6.04
N THR A 194 -28.63 -41.15 7.21
CA THR A 194 -28.75 -42.61 7.32
C THR A 194 -30.24 -42.96 7.25
N PRO A 195 -30.71 -43.79 6.30
CA PRO A 195 -32.08 -44.26 6.30
C PRO A 195 -32.27 -45.21 7.49
N ALA A 196 -33.25 -44.94 8.33
CA ALA A 196 -33.64 -45.84 9.40
C ALA A 196 -34.35 -47.09 8.82
N GLU A 197 -33.80 -48.27 9.10
CA GLU A 197 -34.56 -49.54 9.15
C GLU A 197 -34.92 -49.87 10.60
#